data_AF-A0A356DZ02-F1
#
_entry.id   AF-A0A356DZ02-F1
#
_cell.length_a   1.000
_cell.length_b   1.000
_cell.length_c   1.000
_cell.angle_alpha   90.00
_cell.angle_beta   90.00
_cell.angle_gamma   90.00
#
_symmetry.space_group_name_H-M   'P 1'
#
loop_
_entity.id
_entity.type
_entity.pdbx_description
1 polymer ?
#
loop_
_entity_poly.entity_id
_entity_poly.type
_entity_poly.pdbx_seq_one_letter_code
_entity_poly.pdbx_strand_id
1 'polypeptide(L)'
;MELYDSRQIDTHALETRLGKPVKLYEKSVTSLGECIIAMIRCDTTKYIVAHGSGPVFDELAGEAGQMIKICPADHANRLVLNKYLPFTAPVANTTKRPSLGLGDRLGQATAGHIQALQGTNVFPFFAQQSIRELNFTGRSFDDVIDAAAYAVFQEGYTTGYGADGDHLKRCEDIEKSLSQGATMITLDSSEQIDNLIQSLDEEALLGRYQQLDHEIRERFEKLYQEQLFTIGEEVIKLDRMHLMQDVLTYHKALDFIQMVYENYIRTSSKPIDFEISID
;
A
#
# COMPACT_ATOMS: atom_id res chain seq x y z
N MET A 1 9.85 18.53 40.72
CA MET A 1 8.38 18.67 40.69
C MET A 1 8.08 19.51 39.46
N GLU A 2 8.16 18.89 38.29
CA GLU A 2 7.87 19.56 37.02
C GLU A 2 6.36 19.55 36.83
N LEU A 3 5.78 20.74 36.70
CA LEU A 3 4.40 20.95 36.32
C LEU A 3 4.25 20.39 34.90
N TYR A 4 3.80 19.14 34.78
CA TYR A 4 3.17 18.66 33.56
C TYR A 4 1.95 19.54 33.33
N ASP A 5 2.11 20.53 32.46
CA ASP A 5 1.03 21.38 31.98
C ASP A 5 0.00 20.43 31.33
N SER A 6 -1.08 20.14 32.05
CA SER A 6 -2.13 19.22 31.63
C SER A 6 -3.00 19.89 30.59
N ARG A 7 -2.41 20.26 29.44
CA ARG A 7 -3.15 20.74 28.28
C ARG A 7 -4.04 19.58 27.83
N GLN A 8 -5.30 19.59 28.27
CA GLN A 8 -6.30 18.63 27.81
C GLN A 8 -7.01 19.20 26.57
N ILE A 9 -7.51 18.31 25.72
CA ILE A 9 -8.39 18.70 24.63
C ILE A 9 -9.77 18.99 25.22
N ASP A 10 -10.14 20.26 25.33
CA ASP A 10 -11.45 20.68 25.82
C ASP A 10 -12.50 20.44 24.72
N THR A 11 -13.26 19.35 24.86
CA THR A 11 -14.33 18.98 23.92
C THR A 11 -15.46 20.00 23.92
N HIS A 12 -15.78 20.64 25.05
CA HIS A 12 -16.87 21.62 25.10
C HIS A 12 -16.54 22.89 24.30
N ALA A 13 -15.28 23.34 24.34
CA ALA A 13 -14.81 24.43 23.49
C ALA A 13 -14.90 24.07 22.00
N LEU A 14 -14.61 22.81 21.63
CA LEU A 14 -14.73 22.32 20.25
C LEU A 14 -16.20 22.23 19.79
N GLU A 15 -17.10 21.75 20.65
CA GLU A 15 -18.54 21.70 20.37
C GLU A 15 -19.12 23.10 20.14
N THR A 16 -18.69 24.06 20.94
CA THR A 16 -19.10 25.46 20.80
C THR A 16 -18.67 26.03 19.45
N ARG A 17 -17.44 25.73 19.01
CA ARG A 17 -16.90 26.20 17.73
C ARG A 17 -17.54 25.52 16.52
N LEU A 18 -17.80 24.21 16.60
CA LEU A 18 -18.39 23.42 15.52
C LEU A 18 -19.93 23.44 15.52
N GLY A 19 -20.55 23.98 16.57
CA GLY A 19 -22.00 24.07 16.74
C GLY A 19 -22.70 22.72 16.95
N LYS A 20 -21.94 21.66 17.25
CA LYS A 20 -22.44 20.27 17.31
C LYS A 20 -21.61 19.42 18.29
N PRO A 21 -22.17 18.32 18.83
CA PRO A 21 -21.44 17.39 19.68
C PRO A 21 -20.22 16.80 18.98
N VAL A 22 -19.13 16.62 19.72
CA VAL A 22 -17.90 16.00 19.20
C VAL A 22 -17.55 14.72 19.94
N LYS A 23 -16.98 13.76 19.22
CA LYS A 23 -16.33 12.58 19.80
C LYS A 23 -14.83 12.74 19.70
N LEU A 24 -14.14 12.77 20.84
CA LEU A 24 -12.68 12.63 20.91
C LEU A 24 -12.28 11.16 20.71
N TYR A 25 -11.28 10.90 19.88
CA TYR A 25 -10.65 9.58 19.80
C TYR A 25 -9.47 9.54 20.76
N GLU A 26 -9.69 9.04 21.97
CA GLU A 26 -8.71 9.09 23.07
C GLU A 26 -7.33 8.53 22.71
N LYS A 27 -7.29 7.45 21.90
CA LYS A 27 -6.02 6.83 21.46
C LYS A 27 -5.19 7.69 20.50
N SER A 28 -5.79 8.74 19.92
CA SER A 28 -5.10 9.67 19.02
C SER A 28 -4.43 10.84 19.75
N VAL A 29 -4.71 11.05 21.04
CA VAL A 29 -4.12 12.15 21.81
C VAL A 29 -2.61 11.96 21.92
N THR A 30 -1.86 12.83 21.25
CA THR A 30 -0.40 12.73 21.13
C THR A 30 0.24 14.07 21.47
N SER A 31 1.20 14.06 22.41
CA SER A 31 2.01 15.23 22.74
C SER A 31 3.24 15.31 21.84
N LEU A 32 3.44 16.47 21.23
CA LEU A 32 4.59 16.84 20.40
C LEU A 32 5.32 18.04 21.02
N GLY A 33 5.53 18.00 22.34
CA GLY A 33 6.11 19.10 23.12
C GLY A 33 5.06 20.12 23.51
N GLU A 34 5.18 21.35 23.00
CA GLU A 34 4.25 22.46 23.28
C GLU A 34 2.91 22.34 22.54
N CYS A 35 2.77 21.37 21.64
CA CYS A 35 1.52 21.11 20.94
C CYS A 35 1.02 19.70 21.24
N ILE A 36 -0.27 19.59 21.58
CA ILE A 36 -0.99 18.32 21.63
C ILE A 36 -1.88 18.24 20.42
N ILE A 37 -1.78 17.14 19.69
CA ILE A 37 -2.67 16.83 18.58
C ILE A 37 -3.59 15.68 18.94
N ALA A 38 -4.82 15.73 18.45
CA ALA A 38 -5.78 14.66 18.59
C ALA A 38 -6.74 14.64 17.40
N MET A 39 -7.43 13.53 17.21
CA MET A 39 -8.50 13.40 16.24
C MET A 39 -9.85 13.50 16.94
N ILE A 40 -10.76 14.23 16.32
CA ILE A 40 -12.17 14.27 16.72
C ILE A 40 -13.08 13.90 15.56
N ARG A 41 -14.31 13.51 15.87
CA ARG A 41 -15.40 13.39 14.90
C ARG A 41 -16.56 14.30 15.30
N CYS A 42 -17.04 15.08 14.36
CA CYS A 42 -18.27 15.84 14.44
C CYS A 42 -19.22 15.30 13.36
N ASP A 43 -20.38 14.75 13.76
CA ASP A 43 -21.24 13.91 12.92
C ASP A 43 -20.47 12.77 12.22
N THR A 44 -20.29 12.87 10.91
CA THR A 44 -19.56 11.93 10.05
C THR A 44 -18.16 12.43 9.67
N THR A 45 -17.84 13.69 9.96
CA THR A 45 -16.61 14.34 9.52
C THR A 45 -15.54 14.24 10.60
N LYS A 46 -14.33 13.85 10.20
CA LYS A 46 -13.16 13.81 11.07
C LYS A 46 -12.35 15.10 10.96
N TYR A 47 -11.77 15.52 12.08
CA TYR A 47 -10.88 16.67 12.16
C TYR A 47 -9.66 16.33 12.99
N ILE A 48 -8.55 17.01 12.71
CA ILE A 48 -7.40 17.08 13.59
C ILE A 48 -7.57 18.33 14.45
N VAL A 49 -7.35 18.20 15.75
CA VAL A 49 -7.27 19.33 16.68
C VAL A 49 -5.83 19.46 17.12
N ALA A 50 -5.26 20.66 17.00
CA ALA A 50 -3.97 21.01 17.55
C ALA A 50 -4.17 22.03 18.68
N HIS A 51 -3.76 21.70 19.91
CA HIS A 51 -3.83 22.56 21.08
C HIS A 51 -2.41 22.93 21.54
N GLY A 52 -2.07 24.21 21.48
CA GLY A 52 -0.79 24.73 21.95
C GLY A 52 -0.15 25.63 20.92
N SER A 53 1.16 25.47 20.75
CA SER A 53 1.97 26.22 19.78
C SER A 53 3.10 25.37 19.22
N GLY A 54 3.73 25.83 18.14
CA GLY A 54 4.91 25.21 17.54
C GLY A 54 4.69 24.74 16.10
N PRO A 55 5.70 24.11 15.49
CA PRO A 55 5.73 23.90 14.04
C PRO A 55 4.55 23.08 13.50
N VAL A 56 4.14 22.01 14.20
CA VAL A 56 2.97 21.21 13.79
C VAL A 56 1.67 22.02 13.86
N PHE A 57 1.53 22.89 14.88
CA PHE A 57 0.39 23.79 14.97
C PHE A 57 0.38 24.74 13.79
N ASP A 58 1.52 25.33 13.43
CA ASP A 58 1.65 26.33 12.37
C ASP A 58 1.42 25.73 10.97
N GLU A 59 1.98 24.55 10.70
CA GLU A 59 1.91 23.87 9.39
C GLU A 59 0.54 23.23 9.11
N LEU A 60 -0.20 22.80 10.14
CA LEU A 60 -1.57 22.32 9.94
C LEU A 60 -2.47 23.46 9.45
N ALA A 61 -3.18 23.21 8.35
CA ALA A 61 -4.14 24.13 7.76
C ALA A 61 -5.51 23.95 8.42
N GLY A 62 -6.08 25.02 8.96
CA GLY A 62 -7.36 24.94 9.67
C GLY A 62 -7.77 26.25 10.31
N GLU A 63 -8.91 26.24 10.97
CA GLU A 63 -9.43 27.39 11.70
C GLU A 63 -8.76 27.50 13.06
N ALA A 64 -7.96 28.56 13.25
CA ALA A 64 -7.31 28.86 14.53
C ALA A 64 -8.24 29.68 15.44
N GLY A 65 -8.26 29.35 16.73
CA GLY A 65 -8.93 30.11 17.77
C GLY A 65 -8.16 30.00 19.09
N GLN A 66 -7.70 31.14 19.63
CA GLN A 66 -6.79 31.19 20.77
C GLN A 66 -5.63 30.18 20.63
N MET A 67 -5.58 29.14 21.47
CA MET A 67 -4.55 28.09 21.47
C MET A 67 -4.99 26.80 20.76
N ILE A 68 -6.15 26.78 20.09
CA ILE A 68 -6.71 25.59 19.46
C ILE A 68 -6.92 25.82 17.97
N LYS A 69 -6.39 24.93 17.13
CA LYS A 69 -6.65 24.89 15.69
C LYS A 69 -7.45 23.64 15.34
N ILE A 70 -8.56 23.82 14.60
CA ILE A 70 -9.39 22.73 14.07
C ILE A 70 -9.10 22.61 12.59
N CYS A 71 -8.58 21.46 12.18
CA CYS A 71 -8.05 21.22 10.84
C CYS A 71 -8.87 20.12 10.17
N PRO A 72 -9.34 20.29 8.91
CA PRO A 72 -9.98 19.20 8.18
C PRO A 72 -9.03 18.01 8.04
N ALA A 73 -9.57 16.78 8.13
CA ALA A 73 -8.82 15.57 7.86
C ALA A 73 -8.68 15.34 6.34
N ASP A 74 -7.98 16.23 5.65
CA ASP A 74 -7.72 16.20 4.21
C ASP A 74 -6.30 15.71 3.87
N HIS A 75 -5.99 15.61 2.58
CA HIS A 75 -4.69 15.17 2.09
C HIS A 75 -3.54 16.05 2.57
N ALA A 76 -3.70 17.37 2.51
CA ALA A 76 -2.64 18.32 2.87
C ALA A 76 -2.27 18.19 4.35
N ASN A 77 -3.27 18.10 5.23
CA ASN A 77 -3.03 17.89 6.65
C ASN A 77 -2.50 16.48 6.97
N ARG A 78 -2.85 15.45 6.17
CA ARG A 78 -2.24 14.12 6.31
C ARG A 78 -0.74 14.18 6.02
N LEU A 79 -0.31 14.92 5.00
CA LEU A 79 1.11 15.08 4.70
C LEU A 79 1.86 15.78 5.85
N VAL A 80 1.23 16.78 6.48
CA VAL A 80 1.77 17.41 7.69
C VAL A 80 1.86 16.38 8.82
N LEU A 81 0.81 15.58 9.07
CA LEU A 81 0.86 14.51 10.08
C LEU A 81 2.02 13.53 9.84
N ASN A 82 2.25 13.09 8.61
CA ASN A 82 3.34 12.17 8.27
C ASN A 82 4.73 12.71 8.65
N LYS A 83 4.93 14.03 8.62
CA LYS A 83 6.20 14.67 9.00
C LYS A 83 6.46 14.58 10.51
N TYR A 84 5.41 14.71 11.33
CA TYR A 84 5.52 14.77 12.79
C TYR A 84 5.23 13.44 13.49
N LEU A 85 4.45 12.57 12.85
CA LEU A 85 4.09 11.23 13.30
C LEU A 85 4.48 10.21 12.22
N PRO A 86 5.75 9.80 12.11
CA PRO A 86 6.20 8.94 11.01
C PRO A 86 5.43 7.63 10.86
N PHE A 87 4.79 7.13 11.92
CA PHE A 87 3.95 5.93 11.87
C PHE A 87 2.66 6.10 11.06
N THR A 88 2.25 7.33 10.71
CA THR A 88 1.10 7.60 9.84
C THR A 88 1.45 7.50 8.37
N ALA A 89 2.74 7.46 8.00
CA ALA A 89 3.18 7.17 6.64
C ALA A 89 3.27 5.65 6.41
N PRO A 90 2.87 5.15 5.22
CA PRO A 90 3.03 3.73 4.90
C PRO A 90 4.51 3.35 4.80
N VAL A 91 4.82 2.10 5.12
CA VAL A 91 6.15 1.49 5.04
C VAL A 91 6.06 0.12 4.37
N ALA A 92 7.13 -0.32 3.72
CA ALA A 92 7.21 -1.70 3.21
C ALA A 92 7.42 -2.69 4.37
N ASN A 93 7.00 -3.93 4.18
CA ASN A 93 7.17 -5.04 5.11
C ASN A 93 8.59 -5.62 5.06
N THR A 94 9.60 -4.77 5.29
CA THR A 94 11.02 -5.17 5.30
C THR A 94 11.34 -6.24 6.34
N THR A 95 10.50 -6.35 7.38
CA THR A 95 10.57 -7.39 8.42
C THR A 95 10.10 -8.77 7.96
N LYS A 96 9.51 -8.89 6.75
CA LYS A 96 8.97 -10.13 6.18
C LYS A 96 8.01 -10.86 7.13
N ARG A 97 7.19 -10.10 7.86
CA ARG A 97 6.11 -10.65 8.68
C ARG A 97 5.05 -11.25 7.76
N PRO A 98 4.29 -12.28 8.18
CA PRO A 98 3.07 -12.67 7.49
C PRO A 98 2.21 -11.42 7.27
N SER A 99 1.73 -11.17 6.06
CA SER A 99 0.98 -9.96 5.73
C SER A 99 -0.46 -10.26 5.33
N LEU A 100 -1.31 -9.24 5.42
CA LEU A 100 -2.69 -9.31 4.97
C LEU A 100 -3.08 -8.02 4.25
N GLY A 101 -3.63 -8.18 3.05
CA GLY A 101 -4.31 -7.15 2.31
C GLY A 101 -5.67 -6.80 2.91
N LEU A 102 -5.89 -5.53 3.24
CA LEU A 102 -7.06 -5.06 3.99
C LEU A 102 -7.76 -3.92 3.26
N GLY A 103 -8.06 -4.16 1.98
CA GLY A 103 -8.65 -3.17 1.09
C GLY A 103 -9.98 -2.59 1.61
N ASP A 104 -10.11 -1.27 1.51
CA ASP A 104 -11.25 -0.53 2.02
C ASP A 104 -11.76 0.45 0.95
N ARG A 105 -12.81 0.01 0.23
CA ARG A 105 -13.47 0.78 -0.83
C ARG A 105 -14.21 2.02 -0.31
N LEU A 106 -14.49 2.10 1.00
CA LEU A 106 -15.31 3.14 1.62
C LEU A 106 -14.48 4.16 2.42
N GLY A 107 -13.25 3.80 2.81
CA GLY A 107 -12.37 4.63 3.65
C GLY A 107 -12.81 4.71 5.12
N GLN A 108 -13.59 3.73 5.60
CA GLN A 108 -14.15 3.70 6.96
C GLN A 108 -13.82 2.41 7.75
N ALA A 109 -13.31 1.37 7.10
CA ALA A 109 -13.11 0.04 7.68
C ALA A 109 -11.79 -0.10 8.46
N THR A 110 -10.76 0.71 8.13
CA THR A 110 -9.41 0.51 8.68
C THR A 110 -9.34 0.54 10.21
N ALA A 111 -10.16 1.34 10.89
CA ALA A 111 -10.22 1.31 12.35
C ALA A 111 -10.67 -0.08 12.88
N GLY A 112 -11.64 -0.71 12.21
CA GLY A 112 -12.06 -2.07 12.49
C GLY A 112 -10.99 -3.10 12.13
N HIS A 113 -10.28 -2.92 11.01
CA HIS A 113 -9.15 -3.77 10.62
C HIS A 113 -8.04 -3.76 11.68
N ILE A 114 -7.70 -2.59 12.23
CA ILE A 114 -6.72 -2.44 13.31
C ILE A 114 -7.14 -3.26 14.54
N GLN A 115 -8.42 -3.18 14.94
CA GLN A 115 -8.93 -3.96 16.07
C GLN A 115 -8.91 -5.47 15.79
N ALA A 116 -9.23 -5.89 14.57
CA ALA A 116 -9.23 -7.30 14.17
C ALA A 116 -7.82 -7.94 14.21
N LEU A 117 -6.78 -7.14 13.95
CA LEU A 117 -5.39 -7.60 13.98
C LEU A 117 -4.71 -7.48 15.36
N GLN A 118 -5.41 -6.97 16.38
CA GLN A 118 -4.81 -6.74 17.68
C GLN A 118 -4.24 -8.04 18.28
N GLY A 119 -2.97 -7.98 18.72
CA GLY A 119 -2.28 -9.13 19.32
C GLY A 119 -1.72 -10.15 18.32
N THR A 120 -1.88 -9.92 17.02
CA THR A 120 -1.26 -10.75 15.97
C THR A 120 0.10 -10.21 15.55
N ASN A 121 0.91 -11.03 14.87
CA ASN A 121 2.16 -10.60 14.22
C ASN A 121 1.97 -10.27 12.72
N VAL A 122 0.74 -10.03 12.28
CA VAL A 122 0.44 -9.77 10.87
C VAL A 122 0.83 -8.34 10.49
N PHE A 123 1.48 -8.17 9.34
CA PHE A 123 1.73 -6.86 8.74
C PHE A 123 0.52 -6.43 7.88
N PRO A 124 -0.15 -5.33 8.19
CA PRO A 124 -1.31 -4.90 7.44
C PRO A 124 -0.95 -4.03 6.23
N PHE A 125 -1.51 -4.36 5.06
CA PHE A 125 -1.66 -3.41 3.96
C PHE A 125 -3.03 -2.74 4.08
N PHE A 126 -3.13 -1.73 4.96
CA PHE A 126 -4.39 -1.02 5.22
C PHE A 126 -4.82 -0.15 4.04
N ALA A 127 -3.87 0.35 3.24
CA ALA A 127 -4.16 1.15 2.06
C ALA A 127 -4.00 0.28 0.82
N GLN A 128 -5.04 -0.45 0.44
CA GLN A 128 -5.03 -1.30 -0.76
C GLN A 128 -6.30 -1.05 -1.57
N GLN A 129 -6.13 -0.72 -2.85
CA GLN A 129 -7.19 -0.76 -3.86
C GLN A 129 -6.57 -0.92 -5.24
N SER A 130 -7.25 -1.66 -6.11
CA SER A 130 -6.92 -1.76 -7.52
C SER A 130 -7.41 -0.54 -8.31
N ILE A 131 -6.82 -0.27 -9.47
CA ILE A 131 -7.25 0.79 -10.40
C ILE A 131 -8.75 0.67 -10.73
N ARG A 132 -9.23 -0.57 -10.91
CA ARG A 132 -10.63 -0.84 -11.19
C ARG A 132 -11.55 -0.36 -10.06
N GLU A 133 -11.16 -0.58 -8.81
CA GLU A 133 -11.94 -0.15 -7.65
C GLU A 133 -11.89 1.36 -7.43
N LEU A 134 -10.73 1.98 -7.67
CA LEU A 134 -10.60 3.44 -7.65
C LEU A 134 -11.57 4.09 -8.66
N ASN A 135 -11.59 3.57 -9.90
CA ASN A 135 -12.51 4.06 -10.94
C ASN A 135 -13.98 3.85 -10.57
N PHE A 136 -14.36 2.71 -9.98
CA PHE A 136 -15.75 2.46 -9.57
C PHE A 136 -16.22 3.32 -8.40
N THR A 137 -15.32 3.65 -7.49
CA THR A 137 -15.63 4.44 -6.28
C THR A 137 -15.46 5.95 -6.49
N GLY A 138 -14.82 6.36 -7.60
CA GLY A 138 -14.45 7.74 -7.85
C GLY A 138 -13.38 8.28 -6.89
N ARG A 139 -12.64 7.38 -6.23
CA ARG A 139 -11.58 7.72 -5.29
C ARG A 139 -10.22 7.73 -5.99
N SER A 140 -9.30 8.50 -5.43
CA SER A 140 -7.88 8.48 -5.77
C SER A 140 -7.13 7.55 -4.81
N PHE A 141 -5.91 7.14 -5.20
CA PHE A 141 -5.05 6.37 -4.29
C PHE A 141 -4.61 7.19 -3.07
N ASP A 142 -4.49 8.52 -3.21
CA ASP A 142 -4.29 9.42 -2.08
C ASP A 142 -5.43 9.31 -1.06
N ASP A 143 -6.69 9.24 -1.50
CA ASP A 143 -7.83 9.03 -0.58
C ASP A 143 -7.73 7.69 0.18
N VAL A 144 -7.10 6.68 -0.41
CA VAL A 144 -6.89 5.37 0.21
C VAL A 144 -5.83 5.45 1.30
N ILE A 145 -4.68 6.05 0.98
CA ILE A 145 -3.60 6.29 1.94
C ILE A 145 -4.07 7.22 3.06
N ASP A 146 -4.80 8.29 2.73
CA ASP A 146 -5.34 9.25 3.69
C ASP A 146 -6.24 8.55 4.71
N ALA A 147 -7.19 7.74 4.23
CA ALA A 147 -8.09 6.99 5.11
C ALA A 147 -7.33 6.05 6.06
N ALA A 148 -6.29 5.35 5.58
CA ALA A 148 -5.45 4.50 6.40
C ALA A 148 -4.62 5.29 7.42
N ALA A 149 -3.94 6.36 6.99
CA ALA A 149 -3.14 7.24 7.84
C ALA A 149 -3.97 7.85 8.99
N TYR A 150 -5.19 8.32 8.68
CA TYR A 150 -6.10 8.81 9.70
C TYR A 150 -6.59 7.69 10.62
N ALA A 151 -6.89 6.50 10.12
CA ALA A 151 -7.30 5.40 10.98
C ALA A 151 -6.19 4.95 11.94
N VAL A 152 -4.93 4.88 11.50
CA VAL A 152 -3.82 4.52 12.39
C VAL A 152 -3.56 5.61 13.44
N PHE A 153 -3.69 6.90 13.07
CA PHE A 153 -3.64 7.99 14.05
C PHE A 153 -4.81 7.93 15.04
N GLN A 154 -6.03 7.69 14.54
CA GLN A 154 -7.26 7.57 15.34
C GLN A 154 -7.14 6.50 16.41
N GLU A 155 -6.60 5.33 16.04
CA GLU A 155 -6.50 4.16 16.90
C GLU A 155 -5.18 4.07 17.67
N GLY A 156 -4.27 5.04 17.51
CA GLY A 156 -2.94 5.01 18.12
C GLY A 156 -2.10 3.80 17.67
N TYR A 157 -2.31 3.35 16.43
CA TYR A 157 -1.59 2.20 15.86
C TYR A 157 -0.24 2.65 15.29
N THR A 158 0.85 2.25 15.95
CA THR A 158 2.21 2.76 15.63
C THR A 158 3.16 1.70 15.07
N THR A 159 2.69 0.47 14.84
CA THR A 159 3.53 -0.69 14.48
C THR A 159 3.82 -0.83 12.97
N GLY A 160 3.48 0.20 12.18
CA GLY A 160 3.65 0.25 10.74
C GLY A 160 2.55 -0.48 9.95
N TYR A 161 2.24 0.07 8.78
CA TYR A 161 1.29 -0.46 7.80
C TYR A 161 1.81 -0.17 6.39
N GLY A 162 1.35 -0.93 5.40
CA GLY A 162 1.71 -0.73 4.00
C GLY A 162 0.59 -0.12 3.15
N ALA A 163 1.00 0.42 2.00
CA ALA A 163 0.12 0.86 0.93
C ALA A 163 0.43 0.04 -0.34
N ASP A 164 -0.55 -0.71 -0.82
CA ASP A 164 -0.45 -1.58 -1.98
C ASP A 164 -1.20 -0.97 -3.17
N GLY A 165 -0.43 -0.66 -4.22
CA GLY A 165 -0.98 -0.39 -5.55
C GLY A 165 -1.33 -1.72 -6.21
N ASP A 166 -2.60 -2.10 -6.13
CA ASP A 166 -3.07 -3.44 -6.45
C ASP A 166 -3.42 -3.60 -7.95
N HIS A 167 -3.16 -4.80 -8.51
CA HIS A 167 -3.40 -5.17 -9.91
C HIS A 167 -2.96 -4.12 -10.95
N LEU A 168 -1.72 -3.63 -10.86
CA LEU A 168 -1.18 -2.65 -11.80
C LEU A 168 -0.67 -3.36 -13.06
N LYS A 169 -1.04 -2.82 -14.23
CA LYS A 169 -0.70 -3.40 -15.54
C LYS A 169 0.16 -2.50 -16.41
N ARG A 170 0.22 -1.20 -16.10
CA ARG A 170 0.87 -0.18 -16.92
C ARG A 170 1.94 0.53 -16.12
N CYS A 171 3.06 0.81 -16.77
CA CYS A 171 4.18 1.54 -16.18
C CYS A 171 3.76 2.91 -15.61
N GLU A 172 2.85 3.61 -16.28
CA GLU A 172 2.32 4.91 -15.83
C GLU A 172 1.60 4.80 -14.48
N ASP A 173 0.83 3.72 -14.29
CA ASP A 173 0.10 3.49 -13.04
C ASP A 173 1.05 3.08 -11.90
N ILE A 174 2.13 2.36 -12.22
CA ILE A 174 3.21 2.01 -11.27
C ILE A 174 3.95 3.26 -10.82
N GLU A 175 4.40 4.09 -11.76
CA GLU A 175 5.10 5.34 -11.46
C GLU A 175 4.22 6.26 -10.62
N LYS A 176 2.94 6.39 -11.00
CA LYS A 176 1.96 7.17 -10.25
C LYS A 176 1.78 6.64 -8.83
N SER A 177 1.58 5.34 -8.65
CA SER A 177 1.38 4.72 -7.34
C SER A 177 2.60 4.92 -6.43
N LEU A 178 3.80 4.73 -6.96
CA LEU A 178 5.06 5.00 -6.25
C LEU A 178 5.18 6.47 -5.86
N SER A 179 4.81 7.40 -6.75
CA SER A 179 4.85 8.84 -6.48
C SER A 179 3.89 9.27 -5.35
N GLN A 180 2.76 8.57 -5.23
CA GLN A 180 1.75 8.79 -4.19
C GLN A 180 2.10 8.12 -2.85
N GLY A 181 3.16 7.30 -2.83
CA GLY A 181 3.67 6.66 -1.61
C GLY A 181 3.26 5.21 -1.43
N ALA A 182 2.92 4.50 -2.52
CA ALA A 182 2.85 3.04 -2.48
C ALA A 182 4.15 2.46 -1.92
N THR A 183 4.01 1.46 -1.06
CA THR A 183 5.13 0.71 -0.47
C THR A 183 5.09 -0.76 -0.87
N MET A 184 4.04 -1.17 -1.56
CA MET A 184 3.90 -2.43 -2.27
C MET A 184 3.34 -2.17 -3.66
N ILE A 185 3.84 -2.92 -4.64
CA ILE A 185 3.35 -2.93 -6.01
C ILE A 185 2.98 -4.36 -6.35
N THR A 186 1.71 -4.58 -6.67
CA THR A 186 1.21 -5.84 -7.22
C THR A 186 1.11 -5.72 -8.73
N LEU A 187 2.08 -6.33 -9.42
CA LEU A 187 2.16 -6.31 -10.88
C LEU A 187 1.34 -7.44 -11.47
N ASP A 188 0.23 -7.11 -12.11
CA ASP A 188 -0.59 -8.04 -12.88
C ASP A 188 0.04 -8.23 -14.27
N SER A 189 0.53 -9.45 -14.52
CA SER A 189 1.18 -9.82 -15.79
C SER A 189 0.32 -10.76 -16.64
N SER A 190 -0.97 -10.86 -16.33
CA SER A 190 -1.92 -11.75 -17.02
C SER A 190 -2.09 -11.41 -18.50
N GLU A 191 -1.93 -10.14 -18.90
CA GLU A 191 -2.07 -9.72 -20.30
C GLU A 191 -0.92 -10.20 -21.19
N GLN A 192 0.21 -10.58 -20.60
CA GLN A 192 1.35 -11.13 -21.32
C GLN A 192 1.30 -12.67 -21.43
N ILE A 193 0.34 -13.32 -20.77
CA ILE A 193 0.19 -14.78 -20.72
C ILE A 193 -0.79 -15.24 -21.78
N ASP A 194 -0.33 -16.11 -22.70
CA ASP A 194 -1.20 -16.75 -23.69
C ASP A 194 -1.72 -18.10 -23.17
N ASN A 195 -2.91 -18.09 -22.60
CA ASN A 195 -3.56 -19.30 -22.07
C ASN A 195 -3.92 -20.34 -23.14
N LEU A 196 -3.93 -19.97 -24.44
CA LEU A 196 -4.25 -20.91 -25.51
C LEU A 196 -3.12 -21.91 -25.77
N ILE A 197 -1.89 -21.62 -25.33
CA ILE A 197 -0.73 -22.48 -25.50
C ILE A 197 -0.95 -23.86 -24.86
N GLN A 198 -1.63 -23.91 -23.72
CA GLN A 198 -1.91 -25.17 -23.01
C GLN A 198 -2.82 -26.13 -23.80
N SER A 199 -3.58 -25.62 -24.77
CA SER A 199 -4.50 -26.42 -25.59
C SER A 199 -3.90 -26.87 -26.93
N LEU A 200 -2.64 -26.51 -27.21
CA LEU A 200 -1.99 -26.90 -28.47
C LEU A 200 -1.56 -28.37 -28.43
N ASP A 201 -1.67 -29.03 -29.59
CA ASP A 201 -0.99 -30.30 -29.81
C ASP A 201 0.52 -30.11 -30.03
N GLU A 202 1.26 -31.21 -30.05
CA GLU A 202 2.73 -31.19 -30.13
C GLU A 202 3.24 -30.52 -31.43
N GLU A 203 2.57 -30.76 -32.56
CA GLU A 203 2.97 -30.19 -33.85
C GLU A 203 2.76 -28.67 -33.87
N ALA A 204 1.60 -28.20 -33.43
CA ALA A 204 1.30 -26.78 -33.34
C ALA A 204 2.19 -26.05 -32.32
N LEU A 205 2.46 -26.69 -31.17
CA LEU A 205 3.35 -26.17 -30.14
C LEU A 205 4.77 -25.99 -30.69
N LEU A 206 5.33 -27.03 -31.34
CA LEU A 206 6.65 -26.97 -31.95
C LEU A 206 6.71 -25.88 -33.03
N GLY A 207 5.68 -25.79 -33.88
CA GLY A 207 5.57 -24.77 -34.92
C GLY A 207 5.58 -23.35 -34.35
N ARG A 208 4.84 -23.11 -33.25
CA ARG A 208 4.85 -21.82 -32.54
C ARG A 208 6.18 -21.54 -31.87
N TYR A 209 6.77 -22.53 -31.21
CA TYR A 209 8.04 -22.38 -30.53
C TYR A 209 9.16 -22.03 -31.51
N GLN A 210 9.21 -22.68 -32.67
CA GLN A 210 10.20 -22.41 -33.72
C GLN A 210 10.12 -20.99 -34.30
N GLN A 211 8.98 -20.31 -34.18
CA GLN A 211 8.81 -18.91 -34.59
C GLN A 211 9.44 -17.92 -33.59
N LEU A 212 9.77 -18.35 -32.37
CA LEU A 212 10.50 -17.52 -31.42
C LEU A 212 11.93 -17.28 -31.90
N ASP A 213 12.45 -16.10 -31.55
CA ASP A 213 13.83 -15.72 -31.80
C ASP A 213 14.80 -16.78 -31.26
N HIS A 214 15.84 -17.07 -32.03
CA HIS A 214 16.81 -18.12 -31.71
C HIS A 214 17.44 -17.90 -30.34
N GLU A 215 17.78 -16.66 -29.99
CA GLU A 215 18.41 -16.33 -28.71
C GLU A 215 17.50 -16.64 -27.51
N ILE A 216 16.19 -16.42 -27.63
CA ILE A 216 15.21 -16.75 -26.59
C ILE A 216 15.19 -18.26 -26.37
N ARG A 217 15.07 -19.03 -27.45
CA ARG A 217 15.06 -20.49 -27.40
C ARG A 217 16.34 -21.05 -26.79
N GLU A 218 17.49 -20.63 -27.32
CA GLU A 218 18.81 -21.07 -26.84
C GLU A 218 19.02 -20.76 -25.36
N ARG A 219 18.59 -19.58 -24.90
CA ARG A 219 18.65 -19.18 -23.48
C ARG A 219 17.93 -20.19 -22.59
N PHE A 220 16.67 -20.48 -22.89
CA PHE A 220 15.85 -21.36 -22.05
C PHE A 220 16.24 -22.84 -22.19
N GLU A 221 16.58 -23.29 -23.40
CA GLU A 221 17.07 -24.66 -23.64
C GLU A 221 18.34 -24.94 -22.84
N LYS A 222 19.31 -24.03 -22.88
CA LYS A 222 20.55 -24.17 -22.12
C LYS A 222 20.35 -24.22 -20.61
N LEU A 223 19.38 -23.46 -20.09
CA LEU A 223 19.12 -23.36 -18.66
C LEU A 223 18.32 -24.54 -18.11
N TYR A 224 17.35 -25.05 -18.89
CA TYR A 224 16.32 -25.93 -18.35
C TYR A 224 16.13 -27.25 -19.10
N GLN A 225 16.48 -27.34 -20.39
CA GLN A 225 16.13 -28.51 -21.19
C GLN A 225 16.79 -29.79 -20.65
N GLU A 226 15.94 -30.77 -20.31
CA GLU A 226 16.34 -32.08 -19.77
C GLU A 226 17.17 -32.00 -18.47
N GLN A 227 17.16 -30.84 -17.81
CA GLN A 227 17.80 -30.64 -16.51
C GLN A 227 16.90 -31.16 -15.38
N LEU A 228 17.51 -31.60 -14.29
CA LEU A 228 16.82 -32.03 -13.07
C LEU A 228 16.99 -30.96 -11.99
N PHE A 229 15.87 -30.53 -11.41
CA PHE A 229 15.82 -29.53 -10.35
C PHE A 229 15.28 -30.18 -9.08
N THR A 230 15.99 -30.02 -7.96
CA THR A 230 15.51 -30.47 -6.65
C THR A 230 14.84 -29.31 -5.92
N ILE A 231 13.55 -29.46 -5.62
CA ILE A 231 12.76 -28.46 -4.88
C ILE A 231 12.17 -29.16 -3.64
N GLY A 232 12.75 -28.89 -2.47
CA GLY A 232 12.42 -29.64 -1.26
C GLY A 232 12.82 -31.11 -1.41
N GLU A 233 11.84 -32.01 -1.31
CA GLU A 233 12.02 -33.46 -1.48
C GLU A 233 11.72 -33.94 -2.91
N GLU A 234 11.20 -33.06 -3.77
CA GLU A 234 10.79 -33.40 -5.13
C GLU A 234 11.92 -33.17 -6.14
N VAL A 235 11.96 -34.01 -7.17
CA VAL A 235 12.85 -33.84 -8.33
C VAL A 235 12.00 -33.59 -9.56
N ILE A 236 12.14 -32.40 -10.14
CA ILE A 236 11.40 -31.95 -11.31
C ILE A 236 12.32 -32.02 -12.52
N LYS A 237 11.83 -32.61 -13.60
CA LYS A 237 12.48 -32.58 -14.91
C LYS A 237 11.62 -31.75 -15.84
N LEU A 238 12.22 -30.72 -16.44
CA LEU A 238 11.56 -30.00 -17.53
C LEU A 238 11.97 -30.63 -18.85
N ASP A 239 11.12 -31.53 -19.35
CA ASP A 239 11.34 -32.09 -20.68
C ASP A 239 11.12 -31.03 -21.76
N ARG A 240 11.54 -31.37 -22.99
CA ARG A 240 11.42 -30.45 -24.13
C ARG A 240 9.99 -29.96 -24.38
N MET A 241 8.96 -30.78 -24.16
CA MET A 241 7.57 -30.41 -24.44
C MET A 241 7.09 -29.37 -23.44
N HIS A 242 7.29 -29.63 -22.15
CA HIS A 242 6.93 -28.71 -21.07
C HIS A 242 7.75 -27.40 -21.16
N LEU A 243 9.03 -27.48 -21.52
CA LEU A 243 9.85 -26.29 -21.77
C LEU A 243 9.23 -25.39 -22.85
N MET A 244 8.84 -25.96 -23.99
CA MET A 244 8.24 -25.18 -25.08
C MET A 244 6.92 -24.54 -24.63
N GLN A 245 6.09 -25.28 -23.88
CA GLN A 245 4.84 -24.76 -23.31
C GLN A 245 5.10 -23.60 -22.37
N ASP A 246 5.98 -23.77 -21.38
CA ASP A 246 6.27 -22.74 -20.38
C ASP A 246 6.89 -21.49 -21.01
N VAL A 247 7.84 -21.66 -21.94
CA VAL A 247 8.46 -20.54 -22.63
C VAL A 247 7.41 -19.78 -23.43
N LEU A 248 6.60 -20.44 -24.25
CA LEU A 248 5.55 -19.78 -25.04
C LEU A 248 4.52 -19.08 -24.15
N THR A 249 4.19 -19.67 -22.99
CA THR A 249 3.19 -19.14 -22.06
C THR A 249 3.71 -17.93 -21.29
N TYR A 250 4.93 -17.99 -20.76
CA TYR A 250 5.38 -17.06 -19.71
C TYR A 250 6.53 -16.12 -20.09
N HIS A 251 7.29 -16.36 -21.18
CA HIS A 251 8.51 -15.57 -21.41
C HIS A 251 8.24 -14.06 -21.51
N LYS A 252 7.14 -13.64 -22.14
CA LYS A 252 6.76 -12.22 -22.24
C LYS A 252 6.38 -11.62 -20.89
N ALA A 253 5.72 -12.40 -20.03
CA ALA A 253 5.41 -11.98 -18.67
C ALA A 253 6.70 -11.81 -17.87
N LEU A 254 7.65 -12.75 -17.98
CA LEU A 254 8.96 -12.65 -17.34
C LEU A 254 9.75 -11.42 -17.81
N ASP A 255 9.77 -11.15 -19.12
CA ASP A 255 10.44 -9.96 -19.67
C ASP A 255 9.78 -8.67 -19.14
N PHE A 256 8.45 -8.64 -19.04
CA PHE A 256 7.71 -7.50 -18.48
C PHE A 256 8.00 -7.31 -16.98
N ILE A 257 7.94 -8.37 -16.18
CA ILE A 257 8.28 -8.37 -14.76
C ILE A 257 9.71 -7.85 -14.54
N GLN A 258 10.67 -8.36 -15.30
CA GLN A 258 12.07 -7.94 -15.21
C GLN A 258 12.22 -6.45 -15.52
N MET A 259 11.60 -5.98 -16.60
CA MET A 259 11.62 -4.58 -17.00
C MET A 259 11.03 -3.67 -15.91
N VAL A 260 9.89 -4.05 -15.30
CA VAL A 260 9.29 -3.29 -14.21
C VAL A 260 10.23 -3.25 -13.00
N TYR A 261 10.77 -4.40 -12.61
CA TYR A 261 11.68 -4.50 -11.48
C TYR A 261 12.92 -3.62 -11.66
N GLU A 262 13.56 -3.70 -12.82
CA GLU A 262 14.80 -2.99 -13.10
C GLU A 262 14.63 -1.47 -13.17
N ASN A 263 13.49 -1.01 -13.69
CA ASN A 263 13.24 0.42 -13.97
C ASN A 263 12.55 1.15 -12.82
N TYR A 264 11.68 0.48 -12.05
CA TYR A 264 10.83 1.14 -11.03
C TYR A 264 11.11 0.66 -9.61
N ILE A 265 11.27 -0.65 -9.41
CA ILE A 265 11.38 -1.21 -8.06
C ILE A 265 12.80 -1.07 -7.53
N ARG A 266 13.79 -1.54 -8.29
CA ARG A 266 15.21 -1.54 -7.90
C ARG A 266 15.79 -0.12 -7.78
N THR A 267 15.26 0.82 -8.56
CA THR A 267 15.71 2.23 -8.60
C THR A 267 15.05 3.10 -7.51
N SER A 268 14.04 2.56 -6.81
CA SER A 268 13.37 3.29 -5.73
C SER A 268 14.34 3.65 -4.60
N SER A 269 14.22 4.89 -4.11
CA SER A 269 15.00 5.37 -2.95
C SER A 269 14.49 4.81 -1.61
N LYS A 270 13.34 4.13 -1.61
CA LYS A 270 12.72 3.50 -0.44
C LYS A 270 12.47 2.03 -0.73
N PRO A 271 12.48 1.16 0.30
CA PRO A 271 12.09 -0.24 0.13
C PRO A 271 10.65 -0.34 -0.39
N ILE A 272 10.43 -1.25 -1.35
CA ILE A 272 9.14 -1.57 -1.96
C ILE A 272 8.98 -3.08 -1.93
N ASP A 273 7.83 -3.57 -1.47
CA ASP A 273 7.44 -4.97 -1.66
C ASP A 273 6.93 -5.14 -3.10
N PHE A 274 7.47 -6.12 -3.83
CA PHE A 274 7.12 -6.35 -5.23
C PHE A 274 6.46 -7.72 -5.37
N GLU A 275 5.15 -7.69 -5.56
CA GLU A 275 4.34 -8.87 -5.81
C GLU A 275 4.12 -9.06 -7.31
N ILE A 276 4.20 -10.31 -7.75
CA ILE A 276 3.94 -10.72 -9.13
C ILE A 276 2.62 -11.49 -9.10
N SER A 277 1.60 -10.91 -9.73
CA SER A 277 0.26 -11.49 -9.86
C SER A 277 0.12 -12.11 -11.26
N ILE A 278 -0.24 -13.39 -11.26
CA ILE A 278 -0.59 -14.21 -12.43
C ILE A 278 -1.83 -15.08 -12.15
N ASP A 279 -2.59 -14.71 -11.11
CA ASP A 279 -3.81 -15.39 -10.65
C ASP A 279 -5.01 -15.23 -11.60
#